data_AF-A0A940QWG2-F1
#
_entry.id   AF-A0A940QWG2-F1
#
_cell.length_a   1.000
_cell.length_b   1.000
_cell.length_c   1.000
_cell.angle_alpha   90.00
_cell.angle_beta   90.00
_cell.angle_gamma   90.00
#
_symmetry.space_group_name_H-M   'P 1'
#
loop_
_entity.id
_entity.type
_entity.pdbx_description
1 polymer ?
#
loop_
_entity_poly.entity_id
_entity_poly.type
_entity_poly.pdbx_seq_one_letter_code
_entity_poly.pdbx_strand_id
1 'polypeptide(L)'
;MKKNLHKLLLTMAAIGAMGSVDAKVWRVNNATGVAADFVQLSAAIANPAVLAGDTIHVEGSSTAYNRAELKKRLVIIGPGYHLSGTGSNAGLQYHDQIAYINGLVLDSLGSGSVVMGLSGYMYLQTGADNYTITRNNIDIYTEIAGQKASNIKIVRNQIDVRLSAVAFEDLEFTNNIVNNNCLLSSLSNTNVLFRNNTISSATANVTNAYISNNIFLSTVNFVNCTIKYNIATGLNTLPAGDNNQNNRPTAALILNTGSNDGKFQLAPGSPAIAAGEPINGITPDCGAFGTADPYRLSGIAPVPTIYSLTVPASVPSSATTMTVTISTRSNN
;
A
#
# COMPACT_ATOMS: atom_id res chain seq x y z
N MET A 1 -34.60 -32.70 -28.93
CA MET A 1 -33.65 -31.83 -29.68
C MET A 1 -34.01 -30.33 -29.67
N LYS A 2 -35.22 -29.90 -30.06
CA LYS A 2 -35.55 -28.45 -30.18
C LYS A 2 -35.38 -27.60 -28.90
N LYS A 3 -35.61 -28.15 -27.69
CA LYS A 3 -35.42 -27.43 -26.41
C LYS A 3 -33.95 -27.13 -26.07
N ASN A 4 -33.00 -27.94 -26.55
CA ASN A 4 -31.57 -27.76 -26.25
C ASN A 4 -30.92 -26.75 -27.21
N LEU A 5 -31.47 -26.61 -28.42
CA LEU A 5 -31.01 -25.63 -29.41
C LEU A 5 -31.30 -24.19 -28.96
N HIS A 6 -32.45 -23.94 -28.32
CA HIS A 6 -32.79 -22.61 -27.79
C HIS A 6 -31.88 -22.21 -26.62
N LYS A 7 -31.52 -23.15 -25.75
CA LYS A 7 -30.56 -22.89 -24.66
C LYS A 7 -29.17 -22.58 -25.21
N LEU A 8 -28.71 -23.32 -26.21
CA LEU A 8 -27.42 -23.09 -26.86
C LEU A 8 -27.36 -21.72 -27.57
N LEU A 9 -28.43 -21.34 -28.28
CA LEU A 9 -28.55 -20.04 -28.93
C LEU A 9 -28.58 -18.88 -27.92
N LEU A 10 -29.25 -19.05 -26.77
CA LEU A 10 -29.29 -18.03 -25.72
C LEU A 10 -27.90 -17.85 -25.07
N THR A 11 -27.17 -18.93 -24.83
CA THR A 11 -25.80 -18.88 -24.29
C THR A 11 -24.82 -18.26 -25.29
N MET A 12 -24.93 -18.57 -26.58
CA MET A 12 -24.10 -17.95 -27.62
C MET A 12 -24.40 -16.46 -27.84
N ALA A 13 -25.67 -16.05 -27.73
CA ALA A 13 -26.05 -14.64 -27.78
C ALA A 13 -25.53 -13.85 -26.56
N ALA A 14 -25.52 -14.48 -25.37
CA ALA A 14 -24.93 -13.88 -24.16
C ALA A 14 -23.40 -13.72 -24.27
N ILE A 15 -22.71 -14.66 -24.91
CA ILE A 15 -21.25 -14.59 -25.13
C ILE A 15 -20.89 -13.57 -26.22
N GLY A 16 -21.71 -13.45 -27.27
CA GLY A 16 -21.51 -12.46 -28.34
C GLY A 16 -21.82 -11.01 -27.94
N ALA A 17 -22.50 -10.79 -26.81
CA ALA A 17 -22.79 -9.46 -26.26
C ALA A 17 -21.72 -8.94 -25.28
N MET A 18 -20.68 -9.74 -24.99
CA MET A 18 -19.55 -9.31 -24.19
C MET A 18 -18.60 -8.47 -25.06
N GLY A 19 -18.90 -7.16 -25.16
CA GLY A 19 -17.94 -6.19 -25.69
C GLY A 19 -16.64 -6.23 -24.86
N SER A 20 -15.51 -5.95 -25.50
CA SER A 20 -14.24 -5.74 -24.80
C SER A 20 -14.41 -4.57 -23.81
N VAL A 21 -14.42 -4.88 -22.52
CA VAL A 21 -14.35 -3.84 -21.47
C VAL A 21 -12.89 -3.46 -21.33
N ASP A 22 -12.46 -2.45 -22.08
CA ASP A 22 -11.16 -1.82 -21.85
C ASP A 22 -11.26 -1.01 -20.57
N ALA A 23 -10.43 -1.35 -19.57
CA ALA A 23 -10.33 -0.56 -18.35
C ALA A 23 -9.77 0.83 -18.70
N LYS A 24 -10.57 1.87 -18.53
CA LYS A 24 -10.16 3.24 -18.86
C LYS A 24 -9.31 3.82 -17.72
N VAL A 25 -8.36 4.69 -18.09
CA VAL A 25 -7.61 5.52 -17.14
C VAL A 25 -8.27 6.90 -17.06
N TRP A 26 -8.56 7.35 -15.85
CA TRP A 26 -9.09 8.66 -15.55
C TRP A 26 -8.08 9.46 -14.72
N ARG A 27 -7.84 10.71 -15.11
CA ARG A 27 -6.93 11.62 -14.41
C ARG A 27 -7.70 12.47 -13.41
N VAL A 28 -7.18 12.57 -12.20
CA VAL A 28 -7.70 13.43 -11.13
C VAL A 28 -6.59 14.41 -10.73
N ASN A 29 -6.82 15.71 -10.90
CA ASN A 29 -5.91 16.76 -10.44
C ASN A 29 -6.69 18.00 -10.00
N ASN A 30 -6.49 18.46 -8.76
CA ASN A 30 -7.13 19.65 -8.19
C ASN A 30 -6.29 20.94 -8.31
N ALA A 31 -5.14 20.90 -8.98
CA ALA A 31 -4.30 22.06 -9.22
C ALA A 31 -4.95 22.99 -10.27
N THR A 32 -4.97 24.28 -9.96
CA THR A 32 -5.54 25.29 -10.86
C THR A 32 -4.80 25.31 -12.20
N GLY A 33 -5.57 25.28 -13.30
CA GLY A 33 -5.01 25.33 -14.66
C GLY A 33 -4.60 23.96 -15.23
N VAL A 34 -4.70 22.87 -14.47
CA VAL A 34 -4.48 21.51 -15.00
C VAL A 34 -5.78 20.98 -15.63
N ALA A 35 -5.70 20.57 -16.90
CA ALA A 35 -6.79 19.89 -17.60
C ALA A 35 -6.76 18.38 -17.29
N ALA A 36 -7.40 17.97 -16.20
CA ALA A 36 -7.67 16.57 -15.84
C ALA A 36 -9.14 16.21 -16.09
N ASP A 37 -9.46 14.91 -16.14
CA ASP A 37 -10.85 14.45 -16.32
C ASP A 37 -11.75 14.86 -15.14
N PHE A 38 -11.16 14.90 -13.93
CA PHE A 38 -11.83 15.31 -12.71
C PHE A 38 -10.92 16.16 -11.83
N VAL A 39 -11.53 17.06 -11.06
CA VAL A 39 -10.83 17.87 -10.06
C VAL A 39 -10.69 17.10 -8.74
N GLN A 40 -11.66 16.27 -8.38
CA GLN A 40 -11.70 15.58 -7.09
C GLN A 40 -11.90 14.07 -7.27
N LEU A 41 -11.24 13.27 -6.42
CA LEU A 41 -11.38 11.81 -6.43
C LEU A 41 -12.83 11.37 -6.17
N SER A 42 -13.53 12.06 -5.26
CA SER A 42 -14.94 11.79 -4.98
C SER A 42 -15.83 11.99 -6.21
N ALA A 43 -15.54 13.00 -7.03
CA ALA A 43 -16.27 13.26 -8.28
C ALA A 43 -16.02 12.16 -9.32
N ALA A 44 -14.78 11.68 -9.45
CA ALA A 44 -14.45 10.57 -10.32
C ALA A 44 -15.19 9.29 -9.90
N ILE A 45 -15.16 8.91 -8.62
CA ILE A 45 -15.82 7.70 -8.13
C ILE A 45 -17.34 7.76 -8.33
N ALA A 46 -17.95 8.92 -8.07
CA ALA A 46 -19.39 9.12 -8.24
C ALA A 46 -19.84 9.18 -9.70
N ASN A 47 -18.92 9.40 -10.64
CA ASN A 47 -19.29 9.57 -12.05
C ASN A 47 -19.73 8.21 -12.66
N PRO A 48 -20.88 8.17 -13.36
CA PRO A 48 -21.37 6.93 -13.98
C PRO A 48 -20.53 6.45 -15.18
N ALA A 49 -19.75 7.34 -15.81
CA ALA A 49 -18.82 6.96 -16.88
C ALA A 49 -17.58 6.25 -16.35
N VAL A 50 -17.24 6.42 -15.07
CA VAL A 50 -16.18 5.66 -14.40
C VAL A 50 -16.76 4.30 -13.99
N LEU A 51 -16.34 3.26 -14.68
CA LEU A 51 -16.88 1.91 -14.54
C LEU A 51 -16.06 1.06 -13.58
N ALA A 52 -16.66 -0.02 -13.08
CA ALA A 52 -15.95 -0.96 -12.23
C ALA A 52 -14.81 -1.63 -13.01
N GLY A 53 -13.60 -1.59 -12.47
CA GLY A 53 -12.36 -2.04 -13.10
C GLY A 53 -11.52 -0.92 -13.72
N ASP A 54 -12.06 0.30 -13.82
CA ASP A 54 -11.29 1.45 -14.30
C ASP A 54 -10.14 1.81 -13.34
N THR A 55 -9.15 2.50 -13.90
CA THR A 55 -8.02 3.05 -13.15
C THR A 55 -8.22 4.56 -12.96
N ILE A 56 -8.00 5.04 -11.74
CA ILE A 56 -7.94 6.47 -11.42
C ILE A 56 -6.49 6.82 -11.06
N HIS A 57 -5.87 7.67 -11.87
CA HIS A 57 -4.60 8.31 -11.55
C HIS A 57 -4.86 9.62 -10.78
N VAL A 58 -4.56 9.61 -9.49
CA VAL A 58 -4.64 10.79 -8.63
C VAL A 58 -3.28 11.47 -8.64
N GLU A 59 -3.20 12.65 -9.25
CA GLU A 59 -1.94 13.36 -9.43
C GLU A 59 -1.52 14.10 -8.16
N GLY A 60 -0.21 14.32 -8.04
CA GLY A 60 0.34 15.14 -6.96
C GLY A 60 -0.17 16.58 -7.04
N SER A 61 -0.47 17.17 -5.88
CA SER A 61 -0.94 18.55 -5.79
C SER A 61 -0.52 19.22 -4.49
N SER A 62 -0.44 20.55 -4.49
CA SER A 62 -0.31 21.36 -3.28
C SER A 62 -1.59 21.40 -2.43
N THR A 63 -2.73 21.00 -2.99
CA THR A 63 -4.03 21.03 -2.34
C THR A 63 -4.50 19.60 -2.05
N ALA A 64 -4.95 19.34 -0.82
CA ALA A 64 -5.51 18.05 -0.45
C ALA A 64 -6.79 17.73 -1.23
N TYR A 65 -6.98 16.46 -1.58
CA TYR A 65 -8.24 15.96 -2.12
C TYR A 65 -9.25 15.74 -0.99
N ASN A 66 -10.52 16.03 -1.28
CA ASN A 66 -11.61 15.85 -0.33
C ASN A 66 -11.83 14.37 -0.01
N ARG A 67 -12.55 14.12 1.10
CA ARG A 67 -12.99 12.77 1.47
C ARG A 67 -13.78 12.13 0.33
N ALA A 68 -13.51 10.86 0.07
CA ALA A 68 -14.17 10.07 -0.97
C ALA A 68 -14.62 8.71 -0.42
N GLU A 69 -15.68 8.17 -1.01
CA GLU A 69 -16.24 6.86 -0.66
C GLU A 69 -16.13 5.92 -1.86
N LEU A 70 -15.40 4.82 -1.70
CA LEU A 70 -15.12 3.90 -2.78
C LEU A 70 -16.30 2.95 -3.01
N LYS A 71 -17.21 3.33 -3.91
CA LYS A 71 -18.50 2.65 -4.13
C LYS A 71 -18.52 1.65 -5.30
N LYS A 72 -17.36 1.35 -5.87
CA LYS A 72 -17.18 0.42 -6.99
C LYS A 72 -15.74 -0.07 -7.04
N ARG A 73 -15.52 -1.26 -7.57
CA ARG A 73 -14.18 -1.83 -7.78
C ARG A 73 -13.34 -0.93 -8.67
N LEU A 74 -12.23 -0.37 -8.18
CA LEU A 74 -11.33 0.49 -8.95
C LEU A 74 -9.86 0.18 -8.64
N VAL A 75 -8.98 0.60 -9.55
CA VAL A 75 -7.55 0.71 -9.28
C VAL A 75 -7.23 2.19 -9.06
N ILE A 76 -6.77 2.58 -7.87
CA ILE A 76 -6.41 3.96 -7.56
C ILE A 76 -4.91 4.05 -7.40
N ILE A 77 -4.28 4.91 -8.20
CA ILE A 77 -2.82 5.07 -8.25
C ILE A 77 -2.48 6.54 -8.00
N GLY A 78 -1.67 6.78 -6.98
CA GLY A 78 -1.02 8.07 -6.73
C GLY A 78 0.47 8.08 -7.07
N PRO A 79 1.14 9.22 -6.89
CA PRO A 79 2.56 9.39 -7.20
C PRO A 79 3.50 8.75 -6.16
N GLY A 80 2.99 8.26 -5.03
CA GLY A 80 3.82 7.87 -3.89
C GLY A 80 4.08 9.05 -2.95
N TYR A 81 5.12 8.93 -2.13
CA TYR A 81 5.39 9.79 -0.98
C TYR A 81 6.89 9.98 -0.75
N HIS A 82 7.29 10.90 0.15
CA HIS A 82 8.71 11.26 0.37
C HIS A 82 9.45 11.59 -0.93
N LEU A 83 8.84 12.34 -1.85
CA LEU A 83 9.42 12.66 -3.17
C LEU A 83 10.29 13.92 -3.15
N SER A 84 10.07 14.81 -2.18
CA SER A 84 10.82 16.06 -1.98
C SER A 84 10.99 16.42 -0.51
N GLY A 85 11.90 17.35 -0.23
CA GLY A 85 12.19 17.84 1.12
C GLY A 85 13.21 17.00 1.89
N THR A 86 13.33 17.30 3.19
CA THR A 86 14.26 16.57 4.08
C THR A 86 13.76 15.16 4.34
N GLY A 87 14.64 14.17 4.21
CA GLY A 87 14.27 12.76 4.38
C GLY A 87 13.51 12.16 3.18
N SER A 88 13.59 12.79 2.01
CA SER A 88 13.00 12.29 0.76
C SER A 88 13.92 11.35 -0.01
N ASN A 89 13.34 10.64 -0.99
CA ASN A 89 14.07 9.90 -2.01
C ASN A 89 14.05 10.71 -3.32
N ALA A 90 15.09 11.52 -3.56
CA ALA A 90 15.16 12.38 -4.74
C ALA A 90 15.29 11.60 -6.06
N GLY A 91 14.78 12.17 -7.16
CA GLY A 91 14.96 11.63 -8.51
C GLY A 91 14.12 10.40 -8.85
N LEU A 92 13.11 10.06 -8.04
CA LEU A 92 12.18 8.96 -8.33
C LEU A 92 11.04 9.36 -9.28
N GLN A 93 10.65 10.64 -9.23
CA GLN A 93 9.60 11.25 -10.04
C GLN A 93 10.06 12.64 -10.50
N TYR A 94 9.63 13.07 -11.69
CA TYR A 94 9.86 14.43 -12.17
C TYR A 94 9.01 15.44 -11.40
N HIS A 95 7.73 15.09 -11.17
CA HIS A 95 6.83 15.87 -10.32
C HIS A 95 6.85 15.29 -8.91
N ASP A 96 7.18 16.12 -7.94
CA ASP A 96 7.53 15.70 -6.58
C ASP A 96 6.42 15.96 -5.55
N GLN A 97 5.25 16.39 -6.01
CA GLN A 97 4.07 16.54 -5.16
C GLN A 97 3.40 15.19 -4.89
N ILE A 98 2.87 15.03 -3.68
CA ILE A 98 2.13 13.84 -3.25
C ILE A 98 0.63 13.99 -3.54
N ALA A 99 -0.09 12.87 -3.65
CA ALA A 99 -1.55 12.87 -3.64
C ALA A 99 -2.04 12.69 -2.20
N TYR A 100 -2.29 13.79 -1.50
CA TYR A 100 -2.82 13.76 -0.14
C TYR A 100 -4.34 13.71 -0.15
N ILE A 101 -4.93 12.68 0.44
CA ILE A 101 -6.38 12.51 0.57
C ILE A 101 -6.83 12.78 2.02
N ASN A 102 -7.86 13.61 2.20
CA ASN A 102 -8.45 13.83 3.53
C ASN A 102 -9.19 12.59 4.06
N GLY A 103 -9.49 11.62 3.20
CA GLY A 103 -10.07 10.35 3.61
C GLY A 103 -10.55 9.52 2.44
N LEU A 104 -10.25 8.22 2.44
CA LEU A 104 -10.85 7.26 1.53
C LEU A 104 -11.56 6.17 2.34
N VAL A 105 -12.87 6.08 2.15
CA VAL A 105 -13.69 5.07 2.80
C VAL A 105 -13.71 3.80 1.96
N LEU A 106 -13.43 2.69 2.61
CA LEU A 106 -13.42 1.34 2.05
C LEU A 106 -14.54 0.54 2.72
N ASP A 107 -15.58 0.19 1.97
CA ASP A 107 -16.70 -0.65 2.40
C ASP A 107 -16.92 -1.82 1.42
N SER A 108 -18.00 -2.58 1.54
CA SER A 108 -18.29 -3.72 0.65
C SER A 108 -18.54 -3.32 -0.82
N LEU A 109 -18.90 -2.06 -1.11
CA LEU A 109 -19.22 -1.63 -2.48
C LEU A 109 -17.98 -1.46 -3.35
N GLY A 110 -16.83 -1.17 -2.73
CA GLY A 110 -15.54 -1.08 -3.42
C GLY A 110 -14.76 -2.39 -3.48
N SER A 111 -15.38 -3.53 -3.14
CA SER A 111 -14.73 -4.84 -3.11
C SER A 111 -13.91 -5.15 -4.37
N GLY A 112 -12.72 -5.73 -4.17
CA GLY A 112 -11.77 -6.05 -5.25
C GLY A 112 -10.88 -4.88 -5.68
N SER A 113 -10.95 -3.73 -5.01
CA SER A 113 -10.15 -2.55 -5.37
C SER A 113 -8.70 -2.66 -4.94
N VAL A 114 -7.85 -1.96 -5.67
CA VAL A 114 -6.43 -1.78 -5.35
C VAL A 114 -6.15 -0.31 -5.17
N VAL A 115 -5.53 0.07 -4.05
CA VAL A 115 -5.19 1.46 -3.74
C VAL A 115 -3.70 1.56 -3.45
N MET A 116 -2.99 2.42 -4.19
CA MET A 116 -1.56 2.58 -4.06
C MET A 116 -1.04 3.99 -4.33
N GLY A 117 0.12 4.32 -3.76
CA GLY A 117 0.81 5.58 -4.00
C GLY A 117 0.13 6.81 -3.39
N LEU A 118 -0.77 6.65 -2.43
CA LEU A 118 -1.48 7.75 -1.78
C LEU A 118 -0.87 8.10 -0.42
N SER A 119 -1.14 9.33 0.03
CA SER A 119 -0.90 9.77 1.41
C SER A 119 -2.19 10.25 2.07
N GLY A 120 -2.30 10.15 3.41
CA GLY A 120 -3.44 10.68 4.17
C GLY A 120 -4.18 9.61 4.97
N TYR A 121 -5.51 9.60 4.92
CA TYR A 121 -6.33 8.73 5.76
C TYR A 121 -7.12 7.69 4.97
N MET A 122 -7.22 6.46 5.49
CA MET A 122 -8.15 5.44 5.02
C MET A 122 -9.03 4.92 6.14
N TYR A 123 -10.32 4.75 5.82
CA TYR A 123 -11.34 4.31 6.76
C TYR A 123 -11.84 2.94 6.33
N LEU A 124 -11.52 1.91 7.12
CA LEU A 124 -12.06 0.58 6.89
C LEU A 124 -13.44 0.49 7.56
N GLN A 125 -14.48 0.38 6.75
CA GLN A 125 -15.88 0.38 7.18
C GLN A 125 -16.54 -0.99 7.00
N THR A 126 -17.82 -1.05 7.34
CA THR A 126 -18.64 -2.26 7.41
C THR A 126 -18.56 -3.11 6.17
N GLY A 127 -18.16 -4.36 6.35
CA GLY A 127 -18.17 -5.37 5.30
C GLY A 127 -17.11 -5.15 4.22
N ALA A 128 -16.09 -4.32 4.46
CA ALA A 128 -14.98 -4.17 3.53
C ALA A 128 -14.35 -5.53 3.23
N ASP A 129 -14.31 -5.90 1.95
CA ASP A 129 -13.80 -7.19 1.51
C ASP A 129 -12.93 -7.09 0.25
N ASN A 130 -11.97 -8.00 0.10
CA ASN A 130 -11.14 -8.13 -1.11
C ASN A 130 -10.36 -6.86 -1.50
N TYR A 131 -9.84 -6.08 -0.53
CA TYR A 131 -9.02 -4.90 -0.81
C TYR A 131 -7.54 -5.20 -0.82
N THR A 132 -6.81 -4.57 -1.75
CA THR A 132 -5.35 -4.45 -1.69
C THR A 132 -4.94 -3.00 -1.45
N ILE A 133 -4.44 -2.72 -0.25
CA ILE A 133 -3.87 -1.44 0.15
C ILE A 133 -2.36 -1.61 0.12
N THR A 134 -1.69 -1.01 -0.87
CA THR A 134 -0.25 -1.22 -1.05
C THR A 134 0.52 0.03 -1.42
N ARG A 135 1.77 0.17 -0.98
CA ARG A 135 2.63 1.30 -1.36
C ARG A 135 2.01 2.67 -1.01
N ASN A 136 1.31 2.77 0.11
CA ASN A 136 0.76 4.02 0.63
C ASN A 136 1.55 4.54 1.84
N ASN A 137 1.38 5.82 2.15
CA ASN A 137 1.82 6.46 3.39
C ASN A 137 0.61 7.02 4.13
N ILE A 138 -0.05 6.18 4.93
CA ILE A 138 -1.39 6.47 5.45
C ILE A 138 -1.56 6.15 6.94
N ASP A 139 -2.56 6.80 7.53
CA ASP A 139 -3.21 6.34 8.75
C ASP A 139 -4.45 5.53 8.34
N ILE A 140 -4.49 4.25 8.69
CA ILE A 140 -5.68 3.42 8.51
C ILE A 140 -6.36 3.18 9.85
N TYR A 141 -7.66 3.46 9.91
CA TYR A 141 -8.43 3.24 11.12
C TYR A 141 -9.91 2.92 10.83
N THR A 142 -10.64 2.54 11.87
CA THR A 142 -12.08 2.40 11.83
C THR A 142 -12.71 3.28 12.91
N GLU A 143 -13.89 3.81 12.64
CA GLU A 143 -14.70 4.56 13.61
C GLU A 143 -15.82 3.71 14.19
N ILE A 144 -15.98 2.47 13.71
CA ILE A 144 -17.15 1.64 13.99
C ILE A 144 -16.69 0.35 14.68
N ALA A 145 -17.19 0.14 15.90
CA ALA A 145 -16.89 -1.06 16.67
C ALA A 145 -17.67 -2.28 16.18
N GLY A 146 -17.05 -3.46 16.28
CA GLY A 146 -17.69 -4.74 15.98
C GLY A 146 -17.82 -5.03 14.49
N GLN A 147 -17.10 -4.30 13.64
CA GLN A 147 -17.11 -4.52 12.21
C GLN A 147 -16.30 -5.74 11.82
N LYS A 148 -16.72 -6.35 10.70
CA LYS A 148 -15.98 -7.43 10.04
C LYS A 148 -15.41 -6.94 8.72
N ALA A 149 -14.18 -7.34 8.43
CA ALA A 149 -13.54 -7.15 7.13
C ALA A 149 -12.87 -8.46 6.72
N SER A 150 -12.89 -8.78 5.43
CA SER A 150 -12.37 -10.07 4.95
C SER A 150 -11.50 -9.98 3.70
N ASN A 151 -10.54 -10.90 3.59
CA ASN A 151 -9.56 -10.94 2.50
C ASN A 151 -8.91 -9.57 2.23
N ILE A 152 -8.35 -8.97 3.28
CA ILE A 152 -7.71 -7.66 3.22
C ILE A 152 -6.21 -7.84 3.12
N LYS A 153 -5.59 -7.13 2.17
CA LYS A 153 -4.14 -7.07 2.02
C LYS A 153 -3.65 -5.66 2.33
N ILE A 154 -2.87 -5.52 3.38
CA ILE A 154 -2.15 -4.30 3.75
C ILE A 154 -0.68 -4.62 3.57
N VAL A 155 -0.13 -4.28 2.41
CA VAL A 155 1.21 -4.73 2.00
C VAL A 155 2.12 -3.62 1.49
N ARG A 156 3.37 -3.56 1.93
CA ARG A 156 4.36 -2.55 1.44
C ARG A 156 3.97 -1.10 1.71
N ASN A 157 3.28 -0.83 2.81
CA ASN A 157 2.91 0.53 3.20
C ASN A 157 3.85 1.07 4.27
N GLN A 158 3.99 2.38 4.31
CA GLN A 158 4.39 3.09 5.51
C GLN A 158 3.11 3.52 6.20
N ILE A 159 2.82 3.00 7.39
CA ILE A 159 1.46 3.02 7.89
C ILE A 159 1.39 3.16 9.40
N ASP A 160 0.40 3.92 9.86
CA ASP A 160 -0.14 3.77 11.20
C ASP A 160 -1.47 3.02 11.13
N VAL A 161 -1.64 2.00 11.97
CA VAL A 161 -2.83 1.15 11.96
C VAL A 161 -3.55 1.22 13.30
N ARG A 162 -4.83 1.61 13.27
CA ARG A 162 -5.74 1.69 14.42
C ARG A 162 -7.04 0.92 14.12
N LEU A 163 -6.93 -0.40 14.02
CA LEU A 163 -8.01 -1.32 13.64
C LEU A 163 -8.34 -2.31 14.76
N SER A 164 -8.19 -1.89 16.01
CA SER A 164 -8.47 -2.70 17.20
C SER A 164 -9.93 -3.17 17.31
N ALA A 165 -10.85 -2.47 16.63
CA ALA A 165 -12.28 -2.76 16.68
C ALA A 165 -12.81 -3.54 15.46
N VAL A 166 -11.92 -3.93 14.52
CA VAL A 166 -12.26 -4.70 13.33
C VAL A 166 -11.88 -6.17 13.54
N ALA A 167 -12.85 -7.07 13.40
CA ALA A 167 -12.59 -8.49 13.27
C ALA A 167 -12.21 -8.81 11.82
N PHE A 168 -11.00 -9.35 11.64
CA PHE A 168 -10.53 -9.79 10.33
C PHE A 168 -10.80 -11.27 10.09
N GLU A 169 -11.25 -11.59 8.89
CA GLU A 169 -11.28 -12.95 8.33
C GLU A 169 -10.35 -12.94 7.11
N ASP A 170 -9.13 -13.47 7.24
CA ASP A 170 -8.07 -13.42 6.22
C ASP A 170 -7.47 -12.00 6.05
N LEU A 171 -6.54 -11.64 6.93
CA LEU A 171 -5.73 -10.42 6.82
C LEU A 171 -4.28 -10.77 6.48
N GLU A 172 -3.78 -10.21 5.38
CA GLU A 172 -2.36 -10.19 5.06
C GLU A 172 -1.78 -8.81 5.43
N PHE A 173 -0.97 -8.76 6.49
CA PHE A 173 -0.24 -7.58 6.91
C PHE A 173 1.27 -7.83 6.73
N THR A 174 1.79 -7.51 5.54
CA THR A 174 3.15 -7.87 5.15
C THR A 174 4.00 -6.72 4.60
N ASN A 175 5.30 -6.76 4.87
CA ASN A 175 6.26 -5.84 4.27
C ASN A 175 5.98 -4.36 4.61
N ASN A 176 5.34 -4.07 5.73
CA ASN A 176 5.01 -2.71 6.13
C ASN A 176 6.07 -2.11 7.07
N ILE A 177 6.21 -0.79 7.01
CA ILE A 177 6.91 0.01 8.00
C ILE A 177 5.86 0.69 8.86
N VAL A 178 5.90 0.46 10.18
CA VAL A 178 4.95 1.06 11.13
C VAL A 178 5.69 1.99 12.08
N ASN A 179 5.32 3.27 12.10
CA ASN A 179 6.08 4.31 12.80
C ASN A 179 5.52 4.66 14.17
N ASN A 180 4.20 4.79 14.33
CA ASN A 180 3.63 5.28 15.59
C ASN A 180 2.65 4.29 16.22
N ASN A 181 1.65 3.82 15.48
CA ASN A 181 0.58 2.99 16.03
C ASN A 181 0.46 1.66 15.27
N CYS A 182 0.42 0.56 16.03
CA CYS A 182 0.18 -0.77 15.49
C CYS A 182 -0.91 -1.48 16.29
N LEU A 183 -2.18 -1.10 16.12
CA LEU A 183 -3.31 -1.68 16.83
C LEU A 183 -4.12 -2.60 15.90
N LEU A 184 -3.82 -3.89 15.98
CA LEU A 184 -4.51 -4.99 15.28
C LEU A 184 -5.01 -5.99 16.33
N SER A 185 -5.90 -5.52 17.20
CA SER A 185 -6.19 -6.18 18.48
C SER A 185 -7.66 -6.60 18.68
N SER A 186 -8.27 -7.23 17.68
CA SER A 186 -9.62 -7.79 17.79
C SER A 186 -9.62 -9.25 18.25
N LEU A 187 -10.52 -9.57 19.18
CA LEU A 187 -10.66 -10.93 19.74
C LEU A 187 -11.21 -11.95 18.74
N SER A 188 -11.82 -11.50 17.63
CA SER A 188 -12.47 -12.37 16.64
C SER A 188 -11.66 -12.52 15.34
N ASN A 189 -10.41 -12.07 15.34
CA ASN A 189 -9.48 -12.23 14.23
C ASN A 189 -9.25 -13.72 13.89
N THR A 190 -9.39 -14.06 12.61
CA THR A 190 -9.17 -15.39 12.05
C THR A 190 -8.24 -15.28 10.84
N ASN A 191 -7.23 -16.16 10.78
CA ASN A 191 -6.24 -16.20 9.69
C ASN A 191 -5.55 -14.84 9.43
N VAL A 192 -4.94 -14.27 10.47
CA VAL A 192 -4.14 -13.04 10.35
C VAL A 192 -2.67 -13.40 10.17
N LEU A 193 -2.10 -13.05 9.01
CA LEU A 193 -0.68 -13.12 8.73
C LEU A 193 -0.02 -11.77 8.99
N PHE A 194 0.86 -11.70 9.98
CA PHE A 194 1.65 -10.51 10.32
C PHE A 194 3.14 -10.81 10.10
N ARG A 195 3.64 -10.54 8.89
CA ARG A 195 4.95 -11.04 8.47
C ARG A 195 5.83 -9.99 7.80
N ASN A 196 7.14 -10.05 8.04
CA ASN A 196 8.11 -9.20 7.36
C ASN A 196 7.84 -7.70 7.53
N ASN A 197 7.41 -7.26 8.71
CA ASN A 197 7.20 -5.84 9.01
C ASN A 197 8.36 -5.27 9.84
N THR A 198 8.60 -3.97 9.73
CA THR A 198 9.50 -3.22 10.62
C THR A 198 8.65 -2.27 11.47
N ILE A 199 8.63 -2.50 12.78
CA ILE A 199 7.74 -1.83 13.74
C ILE A 199 8.57 -0.96 14.68
N SER A 200 8.46 0.36 14.53
CA SER A 200 9.03 1.36 15.44
C SER A 200 7.98 2.05 16.33
N SER A 201 6.75 1.53 16.28
CA SER A 201 5.59 1.99 17.03
C SER A 201 5.82 2.08 18.55
N ALA A 202 5.42 3.20 19.16
CA ALA A 202 5.37 3.35 20.61
C ALA A 202 4.20 2.55 21.23
N THR A 203 3.21 2.14 20.44
CA THR A 203 2.06 1.37 20.90
C THR A 203 1.70 0.30 19.88
N ALA A 204 2.13 -0.94 20.14
CA ALA A 204 1.85 -2.07 19.29
C ALA A 204 1.10 -3.17 20.06
N ASN A 205 -0.11 -3.49 19.59
CA ASN A 205 -0.97 -4.55 20.12
C ASN A 205 -1.45 -5.40 18.94
N VAL A 206 -1.09 -6.67 18.92
CA VAL A 206 -1.51 -7.62 17.87
C VAL A 206 -2.13 -8.84 18.53
N THR A 207 -3.30 -9.28 18.04
CA THR A 207 -4.03 -10.42 18.60
C THR A 207 -4.45 -11.44 17.56
N ASN A 208 -4.46 -12.73 17.94
CA ASN A 208 -4.87 -13.88 17.10
C ASN A 208 -4.17 -13.90 15.74
N ALA A 209 -2.86 -13.69 15.74
CA ALA A 209 -2.06 -13.59 14.51
C ALA A 209 -0.92 -14.59 14.47
N TYR A 210 -0.55 -14.97 13.25
CA TYR A 210 0.70 -15.61 12.94
C TYR A 210 1.78 -14.54 12.68
N ILE A 211 2.79 -14.49 13.55
CA ILE A 211 3.78 -13.41 13.61
C ILE A 211 5.16 -13.96 13.30
N SER A 212 5.72 -13.56 12.16
CA SER A 212 7.04 -14.05 11.71
C SER A 212 7.86 -13.04 10.92
N ASN A 213 9.18 -13.16 10.99
CA ASN A 213 10.13 -12.40 10.18
C ASN A 213 10.05 -10.88 10.41
N ASN A 214 9.53 -10.42 11.54
CA ASN A 214 9.41 -8.99 11.83
C ASN A 214 10.64 -8.46 12.57
N ILE A 215 10.88 -7.16 12.43
CA ILE A 215 11.81 -6.39 13.26
C ILE A 215 11.00 -5.46 14.17
N PHE A 216 11.17 -5.60 15.49
CA PHE A 216 10.54 -4.77 16.51
C PHE A 216 11.57 -3.84 17.15
N LEU A 217 11.49 -2.56 16.79
CA LEU A 217 12.36 -1.50 17.30
C LEU A 217 11.80 -0.84 18.58
N SER A 218 10.69 -1.37 19.09
CA SER A 218 9.99 -0.93 20.29
C SER A 218 9.23 -2.13 20.89
N THR A 219 8.65 -1.95 22.07
CA THR A 219 7.86 -2.97 22.76
C THR A 219 6.55 -3.25 22.02
N VAL A 220 6.17 -4.52 21.97
CA VAL A 220 4.90 -4.98 21.39
C VAL A 220 4.21 -5.93 22.37
N ASN A 221 2.89 -5.82 22.46
CA ASN A 221 2.04 -6.73 23.18
C ASN A 221 1.36 -7.70 22.22
N PHE A 222 1.39 -8.98 22.58
CA PHE A 222 0.81 -10.07 21.80
C PHE A 222 -0.20 -10.84 22.63
N VAL A 223 -1.36 -11.14 22.05
CA VAL A 223 -2.37 -11.99 22.70
C VAL A 223 -2.81 -13.09 21.75
N ASN A 224 -2.71 -14.35 22.19
CA ASN A 224 -3.08 -15.53 21.38
C ASN A 224 -2.39 -15.58 20.01
N CYS A 225 -1.12 -15.20 19.95
CA CYS A 225 -0.33 -15.20 18.71
C CYS A 225 0.60 -16.41 18.66
N THR A 226 0.88 -16.88 17.44
CA THR A 226 2.04 -17.76 17.17
C THR A 226 3.21 -16.87 16.76
N ILE A 227 4.31 -16.87 17.50
CA ILE A 227 5.39 -15.90 17.34
C ILE A 227 6.73 -16.61 17.14
N LYS A 228 7.35 -16.45 15.97
CA LYS A 228 8.61 -17.13 15.64
C LYS A 228 9.45 -16.39 14.61
N TYR A 229 10.77 -16.60 14.62
CA TYR A 229 11.71 -15.96 13.69
C TYR A 229 11.59 -14.43 13.63
N ASN A 230 11.29 -13.80 14.77
CA ASN A 230 11.26 -12.33 14.87
C ASN A 230 12.52 -11.83 15.58
N ILE A 231 12.84 -10.55 15.36
CA ILE A 231 13.97 -9.90 16.02
C ILE A 231 13.49 -8.62 16.71
N ALA A 232 13.93 -8.40 17.95
CA ALA A 232 13.56 -7.23 18.72
C ALA A 232 14.77 -6.55 19.37
N THR A 233 14.64 -5.24 19.55
CA THR A 233 15.63 -4.41 20.25
C THR A 233 15.54 -4.48 21.76
N GLY A 234 14.32 -4.62 22.29
CA GLY A 234 14.07 -4.72 23.73
C GLY A 234 14.46 -6.07 24.32
N LEU A 235 14.72 -6.07 25.62
CA LEU A 235 14.85 -7.30 26.41
C LEU A 235 13.44 -7.90 26.62
N ASN A 236 13.29 -9.20 26.36
CA ASN A 236 12.04 -9.95 26.54
C ASN A 236 10.81 -9.39 25.78
N THR A 237 11.02 -8.69 24.66
CA THR A 237 9.93 -8.25 23.78
C THR A 237 9.27 -9.44 23.08
N LEU A 238 10.04 -10.47 22.77
CA LEU A 238 9.59 -11.70 22.11
C LEU A 238 9.68 -12.88 23.09
N PRO A 239 8.78 -13.88 22.98
CA PRO A 239 8.86 -15.10 23.77
C PRO A 239 10.15 -15.87 23.47
N ALA A 240 10.65 -16.63 24.45
CA ALA A 240 11.80 -17.49 24.28
C ALA A 240 11.47 -18.67 23.34
N GLY A 241 12.47 -19.12 22.57
CA GLY A 241 12.31 -20.22 21.62
C GLY A 241 11.91 -19.76 20.21
N ASP A 242 11.60 -20.73 19.34
CA ASP A 242 11.14 -20.54 17.96
C ASP A 242 11.96 -19.55 17.12
N ASN A 243 13.28 -19.52 17.35
CA ASN A 243 14.24 -18.64 16.68
C ASN A 243 13.95 -17.14 16.83
N ASN A 244 13.19 -16.74 17.86
CA ASN A 244 13.06 -15.33 18.21
C ASN A 244 14.36 -14.81 18.85
N GLN A 245 14.75 -13.58 18.47
CA GLN A 245 15.95 -12.93 19.00
C GLN A 245 15.59 -11.62 19.69
N ASN A 246 15.96 -11.47 20.96
CA ASN A 246 15.79 -10.23 21.73
C ASN A 246 17.12 -9.50 21.91
N ASN A 247 17.06 -8.26 22.42
CA ASN A 247 18.22 -7.49 22.85
C ASN A 247 19.25 -7.24 21.73
N ARG A 248 18.78 -6.97 20.50
CA ARG A 248 19.64 -6.58 19.37
C ARG A 248 19.66 -5.05 19.24
N PRO A 249 20.83 -4.38 19.27
CA PRO A 249 20.85 -2.92 19.18
C PRO A 249 20.32 -2.44 17.82
N THR A 250 19.57 -1.33 17.80
CA THR A 250 18.96 -0.78 16.57
C THR A 250 19.97 -0.59 15.45
N ALA A 251 21.16 -0.07 15.76
CA ALA A 251 22.24 0.17 14.81
C ALA A 251 22.83 -1.11 14.20
N ALA A 252 22.65 -2.28 14.83
CA ALA A 252 23.01 -3.56 14.23
C ALA A 252 21.91 -4.11 13.32
N LEU A 253 20.65 -3.68 13.48
CA LEU A 253 19.53 -4.19 12.71
C LEU A 253 19.33 -3.43 11.40
N ILE A 254 19.30 -2.10 11.49
CA ILE A 254 18.89 -1.20 10.39
C ILE A 254 19.91 -0.08 10.17
N LEU A 255 19.89 0.54 8.98
CA LEU A 255 20.77 1.66 8.62
C LEU A 255 20.62 2.86 9.57
N ASN A 256 19.38 3.12 10.03
CA ASN A 256 19.01 4.23 10.91
C ASN A 256 19.45 5.62 10.42
N THR A 257 19.67 5.77 9.11
CA THR A 257 20.10 6.99 8.42
C THR A 257 19.46 7.02 7.02
N GLY A 258 19.42 8.19 6.37
CA GLY A 258 18.85 8.35 5.04
C GLY A 258 17.41 8.88 5.05
N SER A 259 16.61 8.47 4.06
CA SER A 259 15.22 8.91 3.91
C SER A 259 14.31 8.36 5.02
N ASN A 260 13.12 8.96 5.15
CA ASN A 260 12.15 8.65 6.20
C ASN A 260 11.72 7.17 6.20
N ASP A 261 11.76 6.52 5.05
CA ASP A 261 11.51 5.10 4.86
C ASP A 261 12.78 4.28 4.61
N GLY A 262 13.79 4.84 3.93
CA GLY A 262 15.05 4.16 3.62
C GLY A 262 15.88 3.80 4.86
N LYS A 263 15.74 4.55 5.95
CA LYS A 263 16.45 4.25 7.21
C LYS A 263 16.15 2.87 7.82
N PHE A 264 15.05 2.22 7.39
CA PHE A 264 14.63 0.91 7.87
C PHE A 264 15.18 -0.27 7.06
N GLN A 265 15.97 0.00 6.02
CA GLN A 265 16.75 -1.04 5.35
C GLN A 265 17.76 -1.66 6.32
N LEU A 266 18.14 -2.91 6.07
CA LEU A 266 19.04 -3.64 6.95
C LEU A 266 20.45 -3.03 6.95
N ALA A 267 21.05 -2.98 8.14
CA ALA A 267 22.45 -2.60 8.27
C ALA A 267 23.37 -3.67 7.62
N PRO A 268 24.55 -3.28 7.11
CA PRO A 268 25.56 -4.25 6.71
C PRO A 268 25.90 -5.22 7.84
N GLY A 269 25.85 -6.52 7.57
CA GLY A 269 26.09 -7.56 8.58
C GLY A 269 24.97 -7.71 9.61
N SER A 270 23.79 -7.16 9.35
CA SER A 270 22.65 -7.24 10.27
C SER A 270 22.30 -8.70 10.60
N PRO A 271 22.03 -9.04 11.89
CA PRO A 271 21.59 -10.37 12.27
C PRO A 271 20.16 -10.68 11.79
N ALA A 272 19.50 -9.74 11.12
CA ALA A 272 18.23 -9.96 10.43
C ALA A 272 18.39 -10.56 9.03
N ILE A 273 19.60 -10.58 8.47
CA ILE A 273 19.88 -11.17 7.16
C ILE A 273 19.76 -12.70 7.27
N ALA A 274 18.98 -13.31 6.39
CA ALA A 274 18.68 -14.74 6.35
C ALA A 274 18.26 -15.31 7.71
N ALA A 275 17.51 -14.53 8.50
CA ALA A 275 17.07 -14.90 9.84
C ALA A 275 15.56 -15.20 9.95
N GLY A 276 14.83 -15.04 8.84
CA GLY A 276 13.40 -15.34 8.79
C GLY A 276 13.12 -16.84 8.77
N GLU A 277 11.86 -17.19 8.96
CA GLU A 277 11.34 -18.53 8.77
C GLU A 277 11.53 -18.97 7.31
N PRO A 278 12.14 -20.15 7.06
CA PRO A 278 12.27 -20.69 5.71
C PRO A 278 10.91 -20.98 5.08
N ILE A 279 10.72 -20.49 3.86
CA ILE A 279 9.52 -20.73 3.05
C ILE A 279 9.98 -21.31 1.71
N ASN A 280 9.53 -22.52 1.39
CA ASN A 280 9.93 -23.23 0.16
C ASN A 280 11.46 -23.32 -0.02
N GLY A 281 12.19 -23.55 1.08
CA GLY A 281 13.65 -23.66 1.08
C GLY A 281 14.42 -22.33 1.01
N ILE A 282 13.72 -21.19 0.94
CA ILE A 282 14.33 -19.86 0.96
C ILE A 282 14.17 -19.27 2.34
N THR A 283 15.28 -18.83 2.94
CA THR A 283 15.28 -18.13 4.23
C THR A 283 15.31 -16.63 3.95
N PRO A 284 14.20 -15.89 4.13
CA PRO A 284 14.16 -14.46 3.88
C PRO A 284 14.90 -13.70 4.98
N ASP A 285 15.19 -12.42 4.73
CA ASP A 285 15.59 -11.53 5.81
C ASP A 285 14.36 -11.13 6.63
N CYS A 286 14.58 -10.70 7.87
CA CYS A 286 13.51 -10.08 8.67
C CYS A 286 13.29 -8.61 8.29
N GLY A 287 12.09 -8.11 8.52
CA GLY A 287 11.71 -6.71 8.32
C GLY A 287 11.11 -6.40 6.95
N ALA A 288 10.69 -5.14 6.79
CA ALA A 288 9.92 -4.63 5.64
C ALA A 288 10.59 -4.87 4.28
N PHE A 289 11.92 -4.95 4.25
CA PHE A 289 12.72 -5.10 3.04
C PHE A 289 13.17 -6.53 2.76
N GLY A 290 12.81 -7.51 3.60
CA GLY A 290 13.50 -8.80 3.64
C GLY A 290 12.97 -9.90 2.71
N THR A 291 11.99 -9.63 1.86
CA THR A 291 11.43 -10.63 0.93
C THR A 291 11.76 -10.32 -0.53
N ALA A 292 11.45 -11.25 -1.43
CA ALA A 292 11.61 -11.07 -2.88
C ALA A 292 10.72 -9.96 -3.48
N ASP A 293 9.62 -9.61 -2.80
CA ASP A 293 8.75 -8.49 -3.19
C ASP A 293 8.61 -7.49 -2.01
N PRO A 294 9.72 -6.81 -1.66
CA PRO A 294 9.86 -6.04 -0.43
C PRO A 294 9.08 -4.72 -0.46
N TYR A 295 9.07 -4.01 0.66
CA TYR A 295 8.75 -2.59 0.68
C TYR A 295 9.52 -1.82 -0.40
N ARG A 296 8.87 -0.82 -1.00
CA ARG A 296 9.45 0.04 -2.05
C ARG A 296 9.56 1.46 -1.52
N LEU A 297 10.77 2.02 -1.64
CA LEU A 297 11.01 3.43 -1.28
C LEU A 297 10.01 4.34 -1.99
N SER A 298 9.50 5.31 -1.23
CA SER A 298 8.49 6.27 -1.65
C SER A 298 7.15 5.67 -2.09
N GLY A 299 6.95 4.36 -1.94
CA GLY A 299 5.74 3.68 -2.42
C GLY A 299 5.42 3.96 -3.89
N ILE A 300 6.45 4.16 -4.73
CA ILE A 300 6.22 4.45 -6.16
C ILE A 300 5.46 3.28 -6.78
N ALA A 301 4.36 3.56 -7.45
CA ALA A 301 3.53 2.56 -8.10
C ALA A 301 4.32 1.80 -9.18
N PRO A 302 3.98 0.53 -9.48
CA PRO A 302 4.66 -0.29 -10.48
C PRO A 302 4.26 0.08 -11.92
N VAL A 303 4.15 1.38 -12.18
CA VAL A 303 3.92 1.96 -13.51
C VAL A 303 5.15 2.78 -13.89
N PRO A 304 5.51 2.89 -15.18
CA PRO A 304 6.62 3.72 -15.60
C PRO A 304 6.46 5.16 -15.15
N THR A 305 7.52 5.75 -14.58
CA THR A 305 7.55 7.17 -14.20
C THR A 305 8.51 7.95 -15.08
N ILE A 306 8.17 9.20 -15.37
CA ILE A 306 9.12 10.19 -15.87
C ILE A 306 9.88 10.72 -14.66
N TYR A 307 11.21 10.65 -14.70
CA TYR A 307 12.06 11.18 -13.62
C TYR A 307 12.94 12.34 -14.07
N SER A 308 13.06 12.57 -15.39
CA SER A 308 13.72 13.73 -15.96
C SER A 308 12.99 14.17 -17.22
N LEU A 309 12.77 15.48 -17.32
CA LEU A 309 12.23 16.15 -18.50
C LEU A 309 13.06 17.40 -18.73
N THR A 310 13.74 17.46 -19.87
CA THR A 310 14.48 18.64 -20.32
C THR A 310 13.79 19.23 -21.53
N VAL A 311 13.29 20.45 -21.37
CA VAL A 311 12.65 21.24 -22.43
C VAL A 311 13.42 22.56 -22.58
N PRO A 312 13.73 23.00 -23.81
CA PRO A 312 14.34 24.30 -24.06
C PRO A 312 13.50 25.42 -23.44
N ALA A 313 14.14 26.33 -22.71
CA ALA A 313 13.47 27.47 -22.07
C ALA A 313 12.87 28.46 -23.09
N SER A 314 13.37 28.45 -24.33
CA SER A 314 12.84 29.24 -25.44
C SER A 314 13.08 28.50 -26.75
N VAL A 315 12.16 28.66 -27.68
CA VAL A 315 12.30 28.21 -29.07
C VAL A 315 12.38 29.47 -29.94
N PRO A 316 13.42 29.66 -30.77
CA PRO A 316 13.49 30.80 -31.68
C PRO A 316 12.25 30.87 -32.55
N SER A 317 11.75 32.08 -32.85
CA SER A 317 10.54 32.27 -33.66
C SER A 317 10.63 31.65 -35.07
N SER A 318 11.85 31.43 -35.56
CA SER A 318 12.14 30.79 -36.84
C SER A 318 12.27 29.26 -36.76
N ALA A 319 12.30 28.66 -35.57
CA ALA A 319 12.47 27.23 -35.41
C ALA A 319 11.13 26.50 -35.62
N THR A 320 11.14 25.51 -36.50
CA THR A 320 9.99 24.63 -36.77
C THR A 320 10.00 23.36 -35.94
N THR A 321 11.07 23.12 -35.18
CA THR A 321 11.25 21.95 -34.33
C THR A 321 11.82 22.35 -32.96
N MET A 322 11.56 21.52 -31.95
CA MET A 322 12.10 21.65 -30.60
C MET A 322 12.58 20.28 -30.13
N THR A 323 13.79 20.22 -29.58
CA THR A 323 14.31 18.99 -28.96
C THR A 323 13.81 18.90 -27.53
N VAL A 324 13.17 17.80 -27.17
CA VAL A 324 12.78 17.46 -25.80
C VAL A 324 13.45 16.16 -25.41
N THR A 325 14.00 16.10 -24.20
CA THR A 325 14.55 14.86 -23.64
C THR A 325 13.68 14.39 -22.49
N ILE A 326 13.21 13.15 -22.57
CA ILE A 326 12.42 12.49 -21.54
C ILE A 326 13.19 11.28 -21.08
N SER A 327 13.34 11.11 -19.77
CA SER A 327 13.89 9.89 -19.18
C SER A 327 12.85 9.22 -18.30
N THR A 328 12.64 7.92 -18.56
CA THR A 328 11.68 7.09 -17.85
C THR A 328 12.36 5.88 -17.21
N ARG A 329 11.71 5.29 -16.21
CA ARG A 329 12.20 4.10 -15.52
C ARG A 329 11.06 3.13 -15.23
N SER A 330 11.36 1.83 -15.25
CA SER A 330 10.52 0.82 -14.61
C SER A 330 10.65 0.96 -13.09
N ASN A 331 9.54 0.75 -12.37
CA ASN A 331 9.51 0.77 -10.91
C ASN A 331 9.37 -0.65 -10.31
N ASN A 332 9.59 -1.68 -11.13
CA ASN A 332 9.72 -3.10 -10.78
C ASN A 332 10.78 -3.77 -11.64
#